data_AF-A0A1Q4F5K1-F1
#
_entry.id   AF-A0A1Q4F5K1-F1
#
_cell.length_a   1.000
_cell.length_b   1.000
_cell.length_c   1.000
_cell.angle_alpha   90.00
_cell.angle_beta   90.00
_cell.angle_gamma   90.00
#
_symmetry.space_group_name_H-M   'P 1'
#
loop_
_entity.id
_entity.type
_entity.pdbx_description
1 polymer ?
#
loop_
_entity_poly.entity_id
_entity_poly.type
_entity_poly.pdbx_seq_one_letter_code
_entity_poly.pdbx_strand_id
1 'polypeptide(L)'
;MKASNRDLLVLLKDESMSNQAIEQEVESLNELLHDVESADEFCRVNEVIDMNRYKIHREQKSLVQVMYQPELKPFVFLSNMN
;
A
#
# COMPACT_ATOMS: atom_id res chain seq x y z
N MET A 1 -10.78 -5.85 9.45
CA MET A 1 -11.51 -6.35 8.26
C MET A 1 -11.38 -7.87 8.23
N LYS A 2 -12.38 -8.62 7.71
CA LYS A 2 -12.25 -10.09 7.57
C LYS A 2 -10.96 -10.40 6.81
N ALA A 3 -10.18 -11.34 7.31
CA ALA A 3 -9.03 -11.89 6.58
C ALA A 3 -9.57 -12.60 5.34
N SER A 4 -9.72 -11.85 4.24
CA SER A 4 -9.93 -12.41 2.93
C SER A 4 -8.64 -13.18 2.62
N ASN A 5 -8.70 -14.48 2.40
CA ASN A 5 -7.58 -15.19 1.79
C ASN A 5 -7.33 -14.51 0.45
N ARG A 6 -6.23 -13.75 0.35
CA ARG A 6 -5.85 -13.02 -0.86
C ARG A 6 -5.33 -14.02 -1.87
N ASP A 7 -5.80 -13.92 -3.11
CA ASP A 7 -5.16 -14.62 -4.22
C ASP A 7 -3.85 -13.87 -4.55
N LEU A 8 -2.74 -14.37 -4.02
CA LEU A 8 -1.40 -13.82 -4.26
C LEU A 8 -0.72 -14.56 -5.41
N LEU A 9 -0.46 -13.86 -6.52
CA LEU A 9 0.42 -14.37 -7.58
C LEU A 9 1.86 -14.00 -7.25
N VAL A 10 2.64 -14.96 -6.74
CA VAL A 10 4.06 -14.76 -6.38
C VAL A 10 4.95 -15.36 -7.45
N LEU A 11 5.83 -14.55 -8.05
CA LEU A 11 6.83 -15.01 -9.02
C LEU A 11 8.13 -15.34 -8.29
N LEU A 12 8.44 -16.62 -8.16
CA LEU A 12 9.62 -17.12 -7.47
C LEU A 12 10.64 -17.64 -8.50
N LYS A 13 11.92 -17.34 -8.27
CA LYS A 13 13.01 -17.93 -9.05
C LYS A 13 13.36 -19.29 -8.45
N ASP A 14 12.65 -20.30 -8.91
CA ASP A 14 12.54 -21.61 -8.26
C ASP A 14 13.69 -22.58 -8.57
N GLU A 15 14.93 -22.21 -8.23
CA GLU A 15 16.07 -23.14 -8.39
C GLU A 15 16.37 -23.96 -7.11
N SER A 16 15.76 -23.65 -5.96
CA SER A 16 16.09 -24.35 -4.70
C SER A 16 15.05 -24.31 -3.56
N MET A 17 13.84 -23.79 -3.75
CA MET A 17 12.86 -23.67 -2.65
C MET A 17 11.99 -24.92 -2.55
N SER A 18 11.75 -25.40 -1.32
CA SER A 18 10.75 -26.44 -1.09
C SER A 18 9.34 -25.83 -1.08
N ASN A 19 8.32 -26.62 -1.41
CA ASN A 19 6.92 -26.17 -1.34
C ASN A 19 6.56 -25.59 0.04
N GLN A 20 7.10 -26.14 1.12
CA GLN A 20 6.89 -25.64 2.47
C GLN A 20 7.51 -24.25 2.68
N ALA A 21 8.71 -24.00 2.13
CA ALA A 21 9.32 -22.68 2.18
C ALA A 21 8.50 -21.66 1.38
N ILE A 22 7.96 -22.07 0.23
CA ILE A 22 7.07 -21.23 -0.59
C ILE A 22 5.80 -20.86 0.19
N GLU A 23 5.14 -21.83 0.84
CA GLU A 23 3.94 -21.57 1.65
C GLU A 23 4.23 -20.59 2.79
N GLN A 24 5.37 -20.74 3.47
CA GLN A 24 5.78 -19.85 4.55
C GLN A 24 6.05 -18.41 4.07
N GLU A 25 6.68 -18.24 2.90
CA GLU A 25 6.89 -16.93 2.30
C GLU A 25 5.56 -16.27 1.91
N VAL A 26 4.63 -17.03 1.34
CA VAL A 26 3.28 -16.53 1.00
C VAL A 26 2.52 -16.10 2.24
N GLU A 27 2.58 -16.87 3.33
CA GLU A 27 1.97 -16.52 4.61
C GLU A 27 2.56 -15.23 5.18
N SER A 28 3.90 -15.13 5.18
CA SER A 28 4.62 -13.93 5.65
C SER A 28 4.23 -12.68 4.84
N LEU A 29 4.10 -12.81 3.52
CA LEU A 29 3.62 -11.73 2.65
C LEU A 29 2.17 -11.36 2.97
N ASN A 30 1.30 -12.34 3.20
CA ASN A 30 -0.09 -12.08 3.54
C ASN A 30 -0.24 -11.34 4.87
N GLU A 31 0.56 -11.69 5.88
CA GLU A 31 0.63 -10.96 7.15
C GLU A 31 1.10 -9.52 6.95
N LEU A 32 2.21 -9.32 6.24
CA LEU A 32 2.74 -7.98 5.97
C LEU A 32 1.71 -7.10 5.24
N LEU A 33 1.04 -7.66 4.21
CA LEU A 33 -0.01 -6.96 3.49
C LEU A 33 -1.23 -6.68 4.37
N HIS A 34 -1.54 -7.54 5.35
CA HIS A 34 -2.63 -7.29 6.29
C HIS A 34 -2.46 -5.98 7.06
N ASP A 35 -1.24 -5.71 7.48
CA ASP A 35 -0.94 -4.54 8.31
C ASP A 35 -0.89 -3.25 7.50
N VAL A 36 -0.47 -3.29 6.23
CA VAL A 36 -0.25 -2.08 5.41
C VAL A 36 -1.42 -1.68 4.51
N GLU A 37 -2.33 -2.60 4.18
CA GLU A 37 -3.41 -2.35 3.20
C GLU A 37 -4.64 -1.62 3.78
N SER A 38 -4.56 -1.07 4.99
CA SER A 38 -5.67 -0.29 5.55
C SER A 38 -5.62 1.17 5.10
N ALA A 39 -6.79 1.77 4.87
CA ALA A 39 -6.89 3.20 4.56
C ALA A 39 -6.33 4.08 5.71
N ASP A 40 -6.44 3.60 6.95
CA ASP A 40 -5.89 4.27 8.12
C ASP A 40 -4.36 4.26 8.09
N GLU A 41 -3.74 3.11 7.79
CA GLU A 41 -2.29 3.00 7.65
C GLU A 41 -1.78 3.87 6.51
N PHE A 42 -2.45 3.81 5.35
CA PHE A 42 -2.15 4.68 4.23
C PHE A 42 -2.17 6.16 4.63
N CYS A 43 -3.20 6.60 5.35
CA CYS A 43 -3.30 8.00 5.77
C CYS A 43 -2.28 8.38 6.85
N ARG A 44 -1.80 7.40 7.64
CA ARG A 44 -0.79 7.63 8.68
C ARG A 44 0.60 7.85 8.09
N VAL A 45 0.97 7.10 7.07
CA VAL A 45 2.33 7.07 6.52
C VAL A 45 2.51 7.91 5.26
N ASN A 46 1.44 8.48 4.70
CA ASN A 46 1.54 9.30 3.49
C ASN A 46 1.09 10.74 3.74
N GLU A 47 1.69 11.65 2.99
CA GLU A 47 1.23 13.03 2.82
C GLU A 47 1.03 13.35 1.34
N VAL A 48 0.16 14.32 1.05
CA VAL A 48 -0.06 14.80 -0.32
C VAL A 48 0.54 16.19 -0.47
N ILE A 49 1.51 16.31 -1.37
CA ILE A 49 2.17 17.56 -1.72
C ILE A 49 1.45 18.16 -2.93
N ASP A 50 0.65 19.19 -2.72
CA ASP A 50 -0.03 19.94 -3.78
C ASP A 50 0.76 21.21 -4.11
N MET A 51 1.56 21.14 -5.18
CA MET A 51 2.36 22.27 -5.64
C MET A 51 1.52 23.34 -6.35
N ASN A 52 0.32 23.01 -6.83
CA ASN A 52 -0.59 24.00 -7.43
C ASN A 52 -1.10 24.97 -6.35
N ARG A 53 -1.17 24.50 -5.10
CA ARG A 53 -1.63 25.29 -3.94
C ARG A 53 -0.53 25.64 -2.95
N TYR A 54 0.69 25.16 -3.18
CA TYR A 54 1.82 25.26 -2.25
C TYR A 54 1.46 24.76 -0.84
N LYS A 55 0.81 23.58 -0.76
CA LYS A 55 0.32 23.00 0.49
C LYS A 55 0.67 21.54 0.61
N ILE A 56 0.84 21.10 1.85
CA ILE A 56 0.95 19.69 2.22
C ILE A 56 -0.31 19.31 2.97
N HIS A 57 -1.00 18.28 2.48
CA HIS A 57 -2.20 17.70 3.08
C HIS A 57 -1.85 16.45 3.87
N ARG A 58 -2.26 16.42 5.14
CA ARG A 58 -2.05 15.29 6.07
C ARG A 58 -3.35 14.81 6.70
N GLU A 59 -4.43 15.53 6.44
CA GLU A 59 -5.75 15.19 6.93
C GLU A 59 -6.30 13.97 6.19
N GLN A 60 -6.82 13.01 6.96
CA GLN A 60 -7.35 11.74 6.46
C GLN A 60 -8.35 11.92 5.31
N LYS A 61 -9.23 12.93 5.40
CA LYS A 61 -10.21 13.22 4.36
C LYS A 61 -9.57 13.48 2.99
N SER A 62 -8.48 14.25 2.94
CA SER A 62 -7.80 14.60 1.70
C SER A 62 -7.02 13.42 1.14
N LEU A 63 -6.38 12.64 2.02
CA LEU A 63 -5.64 11.43 1.64
C LEU A 63 -6.56 10.34 1.08
N VAL A 64 -7.70 10.11 1.74
CA VAL A 64 -8.74 9.19 1.25
C VAL A 64 -9.30 9.65 -0.09
N GLN A 65 -9.53 10.95 -0.29
CA GLN A 65 -9.98 11.47 -1.59
C GLN A 65 -8.98 11.21 -2.71
N VAL A 66 -7.67 11.21 -2.40
CA VAL A 66 -6.62 10.89 -3.37
C VAL A 66 -6.60 9.40 -3.69
N MET A 67 -6.84 8.51 -2.71
CA MET A 67 -6.89 7.05 -2.93
C MET A 67 -7.98 6.63 -3.94
N TYR A 68 -9.09 7.36 -4.01
CA TYR A 68 -10.18 7.07 -4.96
C TYR A 68 -10.02 7.77 -6.33
N GLN A 69 -8.94 8.53 -6.54
CA GLN A 69 -8.66 9.14 -7.84
C GLN A 69 -7.90 8.15 -8.71
N PRO A 70 -8.36 7.88 -9.95
CA PRO A 70 -7.65 6.97 -10.86
C PRO A 70 -6.28 7.53 -11.27
N GLU A 71 -6.15 8.85 -11.29
CA GLU A 71 -4.91 9.56 -11.61
C GLU A 71 -4.76 10.81 -10.73
N LEU A 72 -3.53 11.11 -10.34
CA LEU A 72 -3.21 12.36 -9.65
C LEU A 72 -3.24 13.52 -10.63
N LYS A 73 -3.71 14.67 -10.16
CA LYS A 73 -3.57 15.92 -10.92
C LYS A 73 -2.09 16.25 -11.12
N PRO A 74 -1.71 16.89 -12.25
CA PRO A 74 -0.36 17.39 -12.44
C PRO A 74 0.11 18.20 -11.22
N PHE A 75 1.36 17.97 -10.81
CA PHE A 75 1.99 18.62 -9.67
C PHE A 75 1.34 18.36 -8.29
N VAL A 76 0.54 17.29 -8.20
CA VAL A 76 0.11 16.71 -6.92
C VAL A 76 0.85 15.38 -6.75
N PHE A 77 1.56 15.24 -5.64
CA PHE A 77 2.40 14.08 -5.36
C PHE A 77 1.97 13.40 -4.06
N LEU A 78 2.03 12.08 -4.03
CA LEU A 78 1.94 11.31 -2.79
C LEU A 78 3.36 11.03 -2.30
N SER A 79 3.67 11.42 -1.07
CA SER A 79 4.95 11.16 -0.43
C SER A 79 4.75 10.19 0.72
N ASN A 80 5.42 9.04 0.64
CA ASN A 80 5.51 8.12 1.78
C ASN A 80 6.55 8.65 2.77
N MET A 81 6.25 8.57 4.06
CA MET A 81 7.03 9.15 5.15
C MET A 81 7.81 8.11 5.96
N ASN A 82 7.77 6.82 5.55
CA ASN A 82 8.54 5.74 6.18
C ASN A 82 9.99 5.68 5.71
#